data_AF-A0A958M8D1-F1
#
_entry.id   AF-A0A958M8D1-F1
#
_cell.length_a   1.000
_cell.length_b   1.000
_cell.length_c   1.000
_cell.angle_alpha   90.00
_cell.angle_beta   90.00
_cell.angle_gamma   90.00
#
_symmetry.space_group_name_H-M   'P 1'
#
loop_
_entity.id
_entity.type
_entity.pdbx_description
1 polymer ?
#
loop_
_entity_poly.entity_id
_entity_poly.type
_entity_poly.pdbx_seq_one_letter_code
_entity_poly.pdbx_strand_id
1 'polypeptide(L)'
;TTLDASPRAMAHTTGLLFEKLKKNTGLLWMMILVVGTILILLFFLSEMKTLVDIATILSFVTAPFYAIINYRLICSVHTPQAWRPGIAMRILSWAGILFLVGFSVWYLTTFF
;
A
#
# COMPACT_ATOMS: atom_id res chain seq x y z
N THR A 1 -7.55 12.11 0.44
CA THR A 1 -6.78 12.74 -0.66
C THR A 1 -7.41 12.52 -2.03
N THR A 2 -8.00 11.36 -2.31
CA THR A 2 -8.65 11.06 -3.61
C THR A 2 -9.95 11.83 -3.84
N LEU A 3 -10.78 12.03 -2.81
CA LEU A 3 -12.09 12.69 -2.91
C LEU A 3 -12.06 14.12 -3.50
N ASP A 4 -11.01 14.90 -3.25
CA ASP A 4 -10.85 16.23 -3.85
C ASP A 4 -10.00 16.23 -5.14
N ALA A 5 -8.98 15.37 -5.20
CA ALA A 5 -8.05 15.36 -6.33
C ALA A 5 -8.65 14.72 -7.59
N SER A 6 -9.41 13.63 -7.45
CA SER A 6 -9.90 12.85 -8.58
C SER A 6 -11.05 13.53 -9.35
N PRO A 7 -12.06 14.17 -8.72
CA PRO A 7 -13.05 14.95 -9.46
C PRO A 7 -12.45 16.15 -10.18
N ARG A 8 -11.38 16.74 -9.62
CA ARG A 8 -10.67 17.88 -10.23
C ARG A 8 -9.87 17.46 -11.46
N ALA A 9 -9.18 16.31 -11.40
CA ALA A 9 -8.51 15.75 -12.56
C ALA A 9 -9.52 15.34 -13.66
N MET A 10 -10.63 14.70 -13.28
CA MET A 10 -11.68 14.29 -14.22
C MET A 10 -12.43 15.48 -14.83
N ALA A 11 -12.65 16.56 -14.08
CA ALA A 11 -13.22 17.81 -14.61
C ALA A 11 -12.29 18.46 -15.64
N HIS A 12 -10.97 18.41 -15.43
CA HIS A 12 -10.01 18.90 -16.41
C HIS A 12 -10.00 18.06 -17.69
N THR A 13 -10.00 16.74 -17.59
CA THR A 13 -10.02 15.87 -18.79
C THR A 13 -11.34 15.97 -19.54
N THR A 14 -12.47 16.02 -18.85
CA THR A 14 -13.78 16.24 -19.50
C THR A 14 -13.91 17.62 -20.13
N GLY A 15 -13.30 18.66 -19.54
CA GLY A 15 -13.23 19.98 -20.17
C GLY A 15 -12.37 20.03 -21.45
N LEU A 16 -11.36 19.16 -21.56
CA LEU A 16 -10.54 19.01 -22.77
C LEU A 16 -11.24 18.18 -23.86
N LEU A 17 -11.96 17.13 -23.47
CA LEU A 17 -12.70 16.26 -24.39
C LEU A 17 -14.03 16.86 -24.87
N PHE A 18 -14.69 17.66 -24.03
CA PHE A 18 -15.99 18.24 -24.30
C PHE A 18 -15.98 19.73 -23.90
N GLU A 19 -15.61 20.62 -24.83
CA GLU A 19 -15.50 22.08 -24.64
C GLU A 19 -16.73 22.74 -23.99
N LYS A 20 -17.93 22.16 -24.14
CA LYS A 20 -19.21 22.71 -23.65
C LYS A 20 -19.52 22.41 -22.17
N LEU A 21 -18.86 21.43 -21.56
CA LEU A 21 -19.15 20.99 -20.18
C LEU A 21 -18.16 21.61 -19.19
N LYS A 22 -18.05 22.95 -19.17
CA LYS A 22 -17.03 23.65 -18.36
C LYS A 22 -17.54 24.14 -17.00
N LYS A 23 -18.84 24.39 -16.85
CA LYS A 23 -19.35 25.23 -15.75
C LYS A 23 -19.77 24.48 -14.47
N ASN A 24 -19.90 23.13 -14.49
CA ASN A 24 -20.35 22.40 -13.29
C ASN A 24 -19.83 20.96 -13.13
N THR A 25 -18.80 20.58 -13.90
CA THR A 25 -18.41 19.17 -14.09
C THR A 25 -17.64 18.61 -12.91
N GLY A 26 -16.91 19.45 -12.17
CA GLY A 26 -16.23 19.05 -10.93
C GLY A 26 -17.19 18.60 -9.84
N LEU A 27 -18.28 19.34 -9.61
CA LEU A 27 -19.33 18.98 -8.65
C LEU A 27 -20.06 17.70 -9.07
N LEU A 28 -20.30 17.53 -10.38
CA LEU A 28 -20.95 16.34 -10.93
C LEU A 28 -20.08 15.09 -10.72
N TRP A 29 -18.79 15.16 -11.04
CA TRP A 29 -17.83 14.08 -10.75
C TRP A 29 -17.69 13.81 -9.26
N MET A 30 -17.72 14.84 -8.41
CA MET A 30 -17.63 14.65 -6.95
C MET A 30 -18.87 13.93 -6.41
N MET A 31 -20.07 14.29 -6.85
CA MET A 31 -21.31 13.59 -6.49
C MET A 31 -21.31 12.14 -6.98
N ILE A 32 -20.90 11.90 -8.23
CA ILE A 32 -20.76 10.54 -8.78
C ILE A 32 -19.77 9.72 -7.93
N LEU A 33 -18.64 10.30 -7.56
CA LEU A 33 -17.61 9.61 -6.80
C LEU A 33 -18.08 9.30 -5.38
N VAL A 34 -18.71 10.25 -4.70
CA VAL A 34 -19.27 10.05 -3.35
C VAL A 34 -20.37 8.97 -3.38
N VAL A 35 -21.34 9.09 -4.28
CA VAL A 35 -22.44 8.12 -4.39
C VAL A 35 -21.90 6.74 -4.77
N GLY A 36 -21.00 6.66 -5.75
CA GLY A 36 -20.36 5.41 -6.15
C GLY A 36 -19.58 4.77 -5.02
N THR A 37 -18.83 5.55 -4.24
CA THR A 37 -18.07 5.04 -3.09
C THR A 37 -19.01 4.52 -2.00
N ILE A 38 -20.08 5.24 -1.67
CA ILE A 38 -21.08 4.78 -0.69
C ILE A 38 -21.75 3.49 -1.17
N LEU A 39 -22.12 3.40 -2.45
CA LEU A 39 -22.75 2.22 -3.01
C LEU A 39 -21.81 1.01 -2.96
N ILE A 40 -20.55 1.19 -3.34
CA ILE A 40 -19.53 0.14 -3.23
C ILE A 40 -19.35 -0.27 -1.77
N LEU A 41 -19.23 0.67 -0.84
CA LEU A 41 -19.09 0.33 0.57
C LEU A 41 -20.30 -0.47 1.06
N LEU A 42 -21.54 -0.02 0.83
CA LEU A 42 -22.73 -0.74 1.32
C LEU A 42 -22.89 -2.15 0.73
N PHE A 43 -22.58 -2.34 -0.55
CA PHE A 43 -22.73 -3.64 -1.22
C PHE A 43 -21.51 -4.57 -1.07
N PHE A 44 -20.29 -4.02 -0.99
CA PHE A 44 -19.03 -4.77 -0.89
C PHE A 44 -18.38 -4.72 0.48
N LEU A 45 -19.01 -4.13 1.51
CA LEU A 45 -18.47 -4.08 2.89
C LEU A 45 -18.06 -5.46 3.42
N SER A 46 -18.83 -6.50 3.07
CA SER A 46 -18.51 -7.89 3.43
C SER A 46 -17.19 -8.38 2.78
N GLU A 47 -16.97 -8.02 1.52
CA GLU A 47 -15.76 -8.40 0.76
C GLU A 47 -14.55 -7.51 1.09
N MET A 48 -14.78 -6.28 1.58
CA MET A 48 -13.71 -5.38 2.02
C MET A 48 -12.88 -6.02 3.14
N LYS A 49 -13.52 -6.71 4.09
CA LYS A 49 -12.81 -7.43 5.15
C LYS A 49 -11.89 -8.49 4.54
N THR A 50 -12.39 -9.31 3.63
CA THR A 50 -11.60 -10.34 2.93
C THR A 50 -10.42 -9.75 2.16
N LEU A 51 -10.62 -8.64 1.46
CA LEU A 51 -9.56 -7.96 0.71
C LEU A 51 -8.47 -7.43 1.62
N VAL A 52 -8.84 -6.76 2.72
CA VAL A 52 -7.89 -6.23 3.70
C VAL A 52 -7.14 -7.37 4.38
N ASP A 53 -7.83 -8.46 4.72
CA ASP A 53 -7.23 -9.65 5.32
C ASP A 53 -6.16 -10.25 4.39
N ILE A 54 -6.48 -10.45 3.10
CA ILE A 54 -5.53 -10.96 2.10
C ILE A 54 -4.33 -10.03 1.95
N ALA A 55 -4.55 -8.72 1.83
CA ALA A 55 -3.48 -7.74 1.68
C ALA A 55 -2.53 -7.72 2.90
N THR A 56 -3.10 -7.90 4.09
CA THR A 56 -2.35 -7.92 5.35
C THR A 56 -1.53 -9.20 5.49
N ILE A 57 -2.11 -10.36 5.18
CA ILE A 57 -1.40 -11.65 5.13
C ILE A 57 -0.23 -11.56 4.14
N LEU A 58 -0.49 -11.08 2.92
CA LEU A 58 0.54 -10.95 1.90
C LEU A 58 1.66 -10.01 2.34
N SER A 59 1.33 -8.90 3.00
CA SER A 59 2.32 -7.96 3.53
C SER A 59 3.20 -8.58 4.62
N PHE A 60 2.63 -9.32 5.56
CA PHE A 60 3.40 -9.99 6.61
C PHE A 60 4.22 -11.17 6.10
N VAL A 61 3.75 -11.87 5.07
CA VAL A 61 4.51 -12.95 4.43
C VAL A 61 5.65 -12.38 3.61
N THR A 62 5.47 -11.27 2.89
CA THR A 62 6.50 -10.69 2.02
C THR A 62 7.57 -9.88 2.78
N ALA A 63 7.24 -9.26 3.91
CA ALA A 63 8.17 -8.49 4.73
C ALA A 63 9.48 -9.22 5.10
N PRO A 64 9.50 -10.49 5.59
CA PRO A 64 10.75 -11.19 5.87
C PRO A 64 11.58 -11.46 4.62
N PHE A 65 10.96 -11.71 3.46
CA PHE A 65 11.70 -11.87 2.20
C PHE A 65 12.43 -10.57 1.83
N TYR A 66 11.73 -9.42 1.90
CA TYR A 66 12.34 -8.12 1.63
C TYR A 66 13.47 -7.81 2.62
N ALA A 67 13.30 -8.12 3.91
CA ALA A 67 14.31 -7.89 4.92
C ALA A 67 15.59 -8.72 4.65
N ILE A 68 15.45 -10.00 4.30
CA ILE A 68 16.59 -10.87 3.96
C ILE A 68 17.31 -10.39 2.70
N ILE A 69 16.58 -10.03 1.65
CA ILE A 69 17.15 -9.52 0.40
C ILE A 69 17.90 -8.21 0.66
N ASN A 70 17.30 -7.28 1.41
CA ASN A 70 17.91 -5.99 1.73
C ASN A 70 19.20 -6.18 2.57
N TYR A 71 19.15 -7.04 3.58
CA TYR A 71 20.31 -7.37 4.40
C TYR A 71 21.45 -8.00 3.58
N ARG A 72 21.12 -8.93 2.66
CA ARG A 72 22.11 -9.53 1.75
C ARG A 72 22.69 -8.52 0.78
N LEU A 73 21.85 -7.64 0.22
CA LEU A 73 22.26 -6.62 -0.74
C LEU A 73 23.28 -5.66 -0.10
N ILE A 74 22.98 -5.14 1.08
CA ILE A 74 23.82 -4.16 1.73
C ILE A 74 25.13 -4.77 2.26
N CYS A 75 25.13 -6.07 2.58
CA CYS A 75 26.33 -6.82 2.94
C CYS A 75 27.11 -7.36 1.73
N SER A 76 26.59 -7.22 0.52
CA SER A 76 27.20 -7.80 -0.69
C SER A 76 28.50 -7.10 -1.09
N VAL A 77 29.27 -7.78 -1.95
CA VAL A 77 30.54 -7.26 -2.49
C VAL A 77 30.33 -5.96 -3.30
N HIS A 78 29.13 -5.78 -3.87
CA HIS A 78 28.77 -4.61 -4.67
C HIS A 78 28.60 -3.32 -3.85
N THR A 79 28.50 -3.41 -2.52
CA THR A 79 28.39 -2.25 -1.63
C THR A 79 29.79 -1.88 -1.11
N PRO A 80 30.26 -0.62 -1.31
CA PRO A 80 31.57 -0.19 -0.82
C PRO A 80 31.69 -0.35 0.70
N GLN A 81 32.86 -0.76 1.19
CA GLN A 81 33.05 -1.09 2.62
C GLN A 81 32.67 0.04 3.59
N ALA A 82 32.86 1.31 3.18
CA ALA A 82 32.50 2.47 3.99
C ALA A 82 30.99 2.61 4.28
N TRP A 83 30.14 2.00 3.44
CA TRP A 83 28.67 2.07 3.55
C TRP A 83 28.04 0.76 4.04
N ARG A 84 28.86 -0.24 4.37
CA ARG A 84 28.35 -1.51 4.90
C ARG A 84 27.88 -1.32 6.34
N PRO A 85 26.79 -2.00 6.76
CA PRO A 85 26.30 -1.89 8.12
C PRO A 85 27.38 -2.35 9.11
N GLY A 86 27.59 -1.53 10.15
CA GLY A 86 28.41 -1.89 11.30
C GLY A 86 27.79 -3.03 12.12
N ILE A 87 28.52 -3.54 13.11
CA ILE A 87 28.10 -4.69 13.93
C ILE A 87 26.73 -4.46 14.59
N ALA A 88 26.49 -3.28 15.18
CA ALA A 88 25.23 -2.96 15.86
C ALA A 88 24.03 -3.03 14.91
N MET A 89 24.18 -2.50 13.69
CA MET A 89 23.12 -2.48 12.68
C MET A 89 22.85 -3.89 12.13
N ARG A 90 23.87 -4.76 12.05
CA ARG A 90 23.68 -6.17 11.70
C ARG A 90 22.90 -6.93 12.78
N ILE A 91 23.23 -6.73 14.05
CA ILE A 91 22.49 -7.35 15.17
C ILE A 91 21.03 -6.90 15.13
N LEU A 92 20.78 -5.59 14.91
CA LEU A 92 19.44 -5.04 14.79
C LEU A 92 18.68 -5.62 13.58
N SER A 93 19.34 -5.77 12.43
CA SER A 93 18.73 -6.41 11.25
C SER A 93 18.35 -7.87 11.50
N TRP A 94 19.23 -8.65 12.13
CA TRP A 94 18.94 -10.04 12.48
C TRP A 94 17.81 -10.17 13.51
N ALA A 95 17.80 -9.32 14.53
CA ALA A 95 16.71 -9.25 15.50
C ALA A 95 15.38 -8.88 14.83
N GLY A 96 15.40 -7.90 13.91
CA GLY A 96 14.24 -7.50 13.14
C GLY A 96 13.72 -8.58 12.20
N ILE A 97 14.61 -9.32 11.52
CA ILE A 97 14.23 -10.46 10.67
C ILE A 97 13.58 -11.55 11.51
N LEU A 98 14.18 -11.91 12.66
CA LEU A 98 13.62 -12.91 13.56
C LEU A 98 12.24 -12.49 14.09
N PHE A 99 12.10 -11.21 14.47
CA PHE A 99 10.84 -10.63 14.90
C PHE A 99 9.77 -10.68 13.79
N LEU A 100 10.11 -10.28 12.56
CA LEU A 100 9.20 -10.32 11.41
C LEU A 100 8.72 -11.74 11.10
N VAL A 101 9.61 -12.73 11.13
CA VAL A 101 9.27 -14.13 10.91
C VAL A 101 8.36 -14.64 12.04
N GLY A 102 8.73 -14.39 13.30
CA GLY A 102 7.91 -14.79 14.45
C GLY A 102 6.52 -14.15 14.44
N PHE A 103 6.45 -12.86 14.12
CA PHE A 103 5.19 -12.13 14.00
C PHE A 103 4.33 -12.66 12.85
N SER A 104 4.95 -12.97 11.70
CA SER A 104 4.25 -13.54 10.55
C SER A 104 3.65 -14.92 10.87
N VAL A 105 4.41 -15.79 11.55
CA VAL A 105 3.91 -17.10 12.02
C VAL A 105 2.79 -16.93 13.03
N TRP A 106 2.96 -16.08 14.05
CA TRP A 106 1.94 -15.83 15.06
C TRP A 106 0.63 -15.31 14.44
N TYR A 107 0.74 -14.35 13.52
CA TYR A 107 -0.39 -13.80 12.78
C TYR A 107 -1.13 -14.87 11.97
N LEU A 108 -0.40 -15.69 11.20
CA LEU A 108 -0.99 -16.80 10.43
C LEU A 108 -1.71 -17.82 11.34
N THR A 109 -1.15 -18.13 12.51
CA THR A 109 -1.78 -19.09 13.45
C THR A 109 -3.00 -18.55 14.18
N THR A 110 -3.12 -17.22 14.33
CA THR A 110 -4.27 -16.58 14.97
C THR A 110 -5.39 -16.29 13.97
N PHE A 111 -5.03 -16.14 12.68
CA PHE A 111 -5.96 -15.89 11.60
C PHE A 111 -6.70 -17.16 11.12
N PHE A 112 -6.05 -18.33 11.25
CA PHE A 112 -6.66 -19.66 11.08
C PHE A 112 -7.44 -20.07 12.32
#